data_AF-A0AAE0PHM3-F1
#
_entry.id   AF-A0AAE0PHM3-F1
#
_cell.length_a   1.000
_cell.length_b   1.000
_cell.length_c   1.000
_cell.angle_alpha   90.00
_cell.angle_beta   90.00
_cell.angle_gamma   90.00
#
_symmetry.space_group_name_H-M   'P 1'
#
loop_
_entity.id
_entity.type
_entity.pdbx_description
1 polymer ?
#
loop_
_entity_poly.entity_id
_entity_poly.type
_entity_poly.pdbx_seq_one_letter_code
_entity_poly.pdbx_strand_id
1 'polypeptide(L)'
;MASNQINKDMEMSDSSLRRLDNRKLVQTYPVDGVGGAGYDSRAWRVMRLTIVGSPADGCTRFHRIQPTWQSAPDLPSEALSPINSPVQDMILTAAANVSEDLKVVVKNLADTVGPVDLSLAQLHIRDESAQKVAAAAAVLKLQQGVEENASEQRMLSAMQERTEEDVRNQEGWNASIRKRLEADMAALENHMDERADVFEMRLNAFEMRLNAMGMRLNAIENRVNAMEDMFENRVSALEERFNRELAEMKALVLHLVGQGHNATN
;
A
#
# COMPACT_ATOMS: atom_id res chain seq x y z
N MET A 1 34.66 -43.16 -28.29
CA MET A 1 33.25 -42.93 -28.65
C MET A 1 32.47 -42.67 -27.37
N ALA A 2 32.51 -41.43 -26.88
CA ALA A 2 31.63 -40.89 -25.83
C ALA A 2 32.07 -39.43 -25.60
N SER A 3 31.33 -38.47 -26.16
CA SER A 3 31.20 -37.14 -25.56
C SER A 3 30.18 -36.30 -26.33
N ASN A 4 29.54 -35.40 -25.58
CA ASN A 4 28.78 -34.22 -26.01
C ASN A 4 27.34 -34.43 -26.48
N GLN A 5 26.38 -34.19 -25.56
CA GLN A 5 25.35 -33.15 -25.73
C GLN A 5 24.37 -33.10 -24.55
N ILE A 6 24.71 -32.30 -23.53
CA ILE A 6 23.72 -31.67 -22.65
C ILE A 6 24.23 -30.26 -22.34
N ASN A 7 23.75 -29.30 -23.13
CA ASN A 7 23.53 -27.90 -22.79
C ASN A 7 22.81 -27.31 -24.00
N LYS A 8 21.47 -27.32 -23.93
CA LYS A 8 20.63 -26.51 -24.80
C LYS A 8 20.01 -25.44 -23.92
N ASP A 9 20.33 -24.23 -24.30
CA ASP A 9 20.02 -22.99 -23.63
C ASP A 9 18.51 -22.81 -23.46
N MET A 10 18.13 -22.32 -22.28
CA MET A 10 16.89 -21.58 -22.08
C MET A 10 16.99 -20.26 -22.85
N GLU A 11 16.68 -20.28 -24.15
CA GLU A 11 16.35 -19.06 -24.87
C GLU A 11 14.99 -18.55 -24.36
N MET A 12 15.03 -17.65 -23.38
CA MET A 12 13.90 -16.78 -23.11
C MET A 12 13.73 -15.86 -24.33
N SER A 13 12.60 -15.96 -25.01
CA SER A 13 12.30 -15.11 -26.17
C SER A 13 12.40 -13.62 -25.82
N ASP A 14 13.02 -12.83 -26.70
CA ASP A 14 13.14 -11.36 -26.63
C ASP A 14 11.82 -10.62 -26.34
N SER A 15 10.68 -11.27 -26.58
CA SER A 15 9.34 -10.79 -26.24
C SER A 15 9.14 -10.54 -24.73
N SER A 16 9.87 -11.27 -23.87
CA SER A 16 9.77 -11.14 -22.41
C SER A 16 10.59 -9.95 -21.88
N LEU A 17 11.67 -9.57 -22.58
CA LEU A 17 12.52 -8.43 -22.19
C LEU A 17 11.85 -7.08 -22.50
N ARG A 18 11.02 -6.99 -23.55
CA ARG A 18 10.33 -5.73 -23.91
C ARG A 18 9.11 -5.39 -23.04
N ARG A 19 8.63 -6.30 -22.18
CA ARG A 19 7.52 -6.01 -21.25
C ARG A 19 7.95 -5.40 -19.91
N LEU A 20 9.26 -5.32 -19.64
CA LEU A 20 9.80 -4.70 -18.42
C LEU A 20 10.15 -3.21 -18.55
N ASP A 21 10.37 -2.72 -19.77
CA ASP A 21 10.74 -1.30 -20.00
C ASP A 21 9.59 -0.30 -19.85
N ASN A 22 8.33 -0.76 -19.81
CA ASN A 22 7.16 0.12 -19.66
C ASN A 22 6.67 0.30 -18.22
N ARG A 23 7.35 -0.26 -17.21
CA ARG A 23 7.08 0.06 -15.81
C ARG A 23 8.05 1.14 -15.32
N LYS A 24 7.71 2.40 -15.58
CA LYS A 24 8.23 3.56 -14.83
C LYS A 24 7.71 3.54 -13.37
N LEU A 25 8.01 2.49 -12.62
CA LEU A 25 7.92 2.51 -11.16
C LEU A 25 9.34 2.79 -10.63
N VAL A 26 9.68 4.08 -10.61
CA VAL A 26 10.79 4.57 -9.80
C VAL A 26 10.32 4.49 -8.35
N GLN A 27 10.57 3.34 -7.72
CA GLN A 27 10.35 3.14 -6.30
C GLN A 27 11.56 3.73 -5.57
N THR A 28 11.47 5.00 -5.16
CA THR A 28 12.46 5.58 -4.24
C THR A 28 12.18 5.04 -2.85
N TYR A 29 12.99 4.09 -2.40
CA TYR A 29 13.06 3.73 -0.98
C TYR A 29 13.88 4.79 -0.25
N PRO A 30 13.43 5.35 0.89
CA PRO A 30 14.33 6.04 1.79
C PRO A 30 15.31 5.00 2.34
N VAL A 31 16.60 5.18 2.06
CA VAL A 31 17.67 4.47 2.74
C VAL A 31 17.81 5.13 4.11
N ASP A 32 17.14 4.59 5.12
CA ASP A 32 17.42 4.91 6.52
C ASP A 32 18.74 4.23 6.91
N GLY A 33 19.83 4.86 6.50
CA GLY A 33 21.17 4.57 6.95
C GLY A 33 21.44 5.31 8.25
N VAL A 34 21.57 4.55 9.35
CA VAL A 34 22.13 5.02 10.62
C VAL A 34 23.56 5.50 10.36
N GLY A 35 23.75 6.81 10.25
CA GLY A 35 25.05 7.45 10.09
C GLY A 35 25.01 8.85 10.71
N GLY A 36 25.68 9.00 11.86
CA GLY A 36 25.58 10.19 12.69
C GLY A 36 26.06 11.48 12.05
N ALA A 37 25.22 12.52 12.15
CA ALA A 37 25.57 13.92 12.32
C ALA A 37 24.31 14.65 12.82
N GLY A 38 24.47 15.54 13.79
CA GLY A 38 23.39 16.10 14.61
C GLY A 38 22.20 16.67 13.82
N TYR A 39 21.01 16.38 14.34
CA TYR A 39 19.76 17.04 13.96
C TYR A 39 19.79 18.50 14.44
N ASP A 40 19.84 19.45 13.50
CA ASP A 40 19.50 20.85 13.75
C ASP A 40 18.03 21.05 13.34
N SER A 41 17.16 21.29 14.31
CA SER A 41 15.69 21.25 14.18
C SER A 41 15.07 22.52 13.59
N ARG A 42 15.86 23.44 13.00
CA ARG A 42 15.38 24.76 12.56
C ARG A 42 15.34 25.02 11.05
N ALA A 43 15.64 24.05 10.18
CA ALA A 43 15.61 24.26 8.73
C ALA A 43 14.61 23.34 8.02
N TRP A 44 13.37 23.79 7.84
CA TRP A 44 12.44 23.15 6.92
C TRP A 44 12.85 23.47 5.48
N ARG A 45 13.27 22.44 4.73
CA ARG A 45 13.79 22.59 3.37
C ARG A 45 12.63 22.43 2.37
N VAL A 46 12.09 23.54 1.87
CA VAL A 46 11.09 23.48 0.78
C VAL A 46 11.81 23.17 -0.53
N MET A 47 11.76 21.92 -1.00
CA MET A 47 12.23 21.56 -2.34
C MET A 47 11.12 21.82 -3.36
N ARG A 48 11.31 22.85 -4.20
CA ARG A 48 10.45 23.07 -5.37
C ARG A 48 11.03 22.32 -6.57
N LEU A 49 10.42 21.20 -6.92
CA LEU A 49 10.79 20.42 -8.10
C LEU A 49 10.12 21.03 -9.34
N THR A 50 10.91 21.68 -10.19
CA THR A 50 10.41 22.19 -11.49
C THR A 50 10.96 21.29 -12.58
N ILE A 51 10.11 20.43 -13.15
CA ILE A 51 10.48 19.55 -14.26
C ILE A 51 10.13 20.28 -15.56
N VAL A 52 11.15 20.74 -16.28
CA VAL A 52 10.98 21.30 -17.63
C VAL A 52 11.35 20.21 -18.63
N GLY A 53 10.34 19.61 -19.26
CA GLY A 53 10.54 18.66 -20.36
C GLY A 53 10.52 19.38 -21.71
N SER A 54 11.60 19.27 -22.48
CA SER A 54 11.60 19.62 -23.91
C SER A 54 11.15 18.40 -24.73
N PRO A 55 10.13 18.51 -25.60
CA PRO A 55 9.51 17.34 -26.24
C PRO A 55 10.25 16.79 -27.47
N ALA A 56 11.41 17.34 -27.84
CA ALA A 56 12.00 17.06 -29.15
C ALA A 56 12.98 15.87 -29.21
N ASP A 57 13.68 15.53 -28.13
CA ASP A 57 14.72 14.48 -28.19
C ASP A 57 14.54 13.51 -27.02
N GLY A 58 14.35 12.22 -27.33
CA GLY A 58 14.11 11.11 -26.39
C GLY A 58 15.26 10.79 -25.42
N CYS A 59 16.02 11.79 -24.97
CA CYS A 59 17.09 11.69 -23.99
C CYS A 59 16.78 12.57 -22.76
N THR A 60 16.31 11.96 -21.67
CA THR A 60 16.26 12.62 -20.37
C THR A 60 17.66 12.74 -19.78
N ARG A 61 18.34 13.87 -20.04
CA ARG A 61 19.56 14.26 -19.33
C ARG A 61 19.17 15.04 -18.07
N PHE A 62 19.45 14.49 -16.89
CA PHE A 62 19.21 15.17 -15.62
C PHE A 62 20.28 16.24 -15.39
N HIS A 63 19.90 17.51 -15.40
CA HIS A 63 20.77 18.59 -14.94
C HIS A 63 20.76 18.71 -13.42
N ARG A 64 21.94 18.98 -12.88
CA ARG A 64 22.27 19.14 -11.45
C ARG A 64 21.32 20.12 -10.76
N ILE A 65 20.64 19.65 -9.72
CA ILE A 65 19.76 20.45 -8.85
C ILE A 65 20.64 21.38 -7.99
N GLN A 66 20.45 22.70 -8.11
CA GLN A 66 20.99 23.66 -7.15
C GLN A 66 19.90 24.00 -6.11
N PRO A 67 20.16 23.80 -4.80
CA PRO A 67 19.25 24.25 -3.77
C PRO A 67 19.34 25.77 -3.62
N THR A 68 18.22 26.47 -3.81
CA THR A 68 18.08 27.88 -3.42
C THR A 68 17.60 27.95 -1.98
N TRP A 69 18.42 28.54 -1.11
CA TRP A 69 18.05 28.83 0.27
C TRP A 69 17.10 30.03 0.28
N GLN A 70 15.84 29.82 0.61
CA GLN A 70 14.92 30.90 0.99
C GLN A 70 14.78 30.86 2.51
N SER A 71 15.17 31.96 3.15
CA SER A 71 14.97 32.21 4.57
C SER A 71 13.47 32.11 4.90
N ALA A 72 13.16 31.53 6.06
CA ALA A 72 11.79 31.44 6.56
C ALA A 72 11.14 32.84 6.62
N PRO A 73 9.82 32.96 6.37
CA PRO A 73 9.11 34.22 6.57
C PRO A 73 9.21 34.61 8.05
N ASP A 74 9.69 35.82 8.30
CA ASP A 74 9.81 36.40 9.64
C ASP A 74 8.44 36.35 10.33
N LEU A 75 8.37 35.66 11.46
CA LEU A 75 7.21 35.73 12.35
C LEU A 75 7.07 37.17 12.84
N PRO A 76 5.88 37.79 12.76
CA PRO A 76 5.68 39.16 13.17
C PRO A 76 5.96 39.31 14.66
N SER A 77 6.92 40.17 14.99
CA SER A 77 7.38 40.44 16.36
C SER A 77 6.38 41.27 17.19
N GLU A 78 5.13 41.37 16.78
CA GLU A 78 4.12 42.27 17.38
C GLU A 78 3.32 41.66 18.54
N ALA A 79 3.50 40.39 18.87
CA ALA A 79 2.71 39.73 19.92
C ALA A 79 3.17 39.98 21.37
N LEU A 80 4.19 40.81 21.60
CA LEU A 80 4.69 41.15 22.94
C LEU A 80 4.49 42.64 23.26
N SER A 81 3.29 43.15 22.98
CA SER A 81 2.84 44.39 23.60
C SER A 81 2.39 44.05 25.02
N PRO A 82 3.01 44.56 26.10
CA PRO A 82 2.45 44.41 27.44
C PRO A 82 1.10 45.11 27.43
N ILE A 83 0.04 44.33 27.64
CA ILE A 83 -1.30 44.88 27.86
C ILE A 83 -1.23 45.53 29.24
N ASN A 84 -0.89 46.82 29.29
CA ASN A 84 -1.04 47.63 30.48
C ASN A 84 -2.52 47.65 30.82
N SER A 85 -2.91 46.79 31.76
CA SER A 85 -4.26 46.73 32.27
C SER A 85 -4.59 48.04 32.99
N PRO A 86 -5.78 48.63 32.81
CA PRO A 86 -6.19 49.83 33.56
C PRO A 86 -6.14 49.64 35.08
N VAL A 87 -6.15 48.39 35.56
CA VAL A 87 -5.94 48.04 36.97
C VAL A 87 -4.47 48.27 37.38
N GLN A 88 -3.52 47.98 36.50
CA GLN A 88 -2.09 48.22 36.69
C GLN A 88 -1.80 49.72 36.80
N ASP A 89 -2.43 50.53 35.95
CA ASP A 89 -2.34 52.00 36.03
C ASP A 89 -2.99 52.56 37.31
N MET A 90 -4.12 51.99 37.77
CA MET A 90 -4.74 52.38 39.04
C MET A 90 -3.88 52.04 40.27
N ILE A 91 -3.25 50.86 40.28
CA ILE A 91 -2.34 50.41 41.34
C ILE A 91 -1.04 51.22 41.31
N LEU A 92 -0.48 51.48 40.12
CA LEU A 92 0.68 52.35 39.94
C LEU A 92 0.40 53.79 40.36
N THR A 93 -0.80 54.32 40.11
CA THR A 93 -1.22 55.66 40.56
C THR A 93 -1.42 55.72 42.07
N ALA A 94 -1.96 54.67 42.69
CA ALA A 94 -2.03 54.56 44.15
C ALA A 94 -0.64 54.38 44.79
N ALA A 95 0.27 53.66 44.12
CA ALA A 95 1.66 53.46 44.55
C ALA A 95 2.57 54.66 44.24
N ALA A 96 2.23 55.52 43.30
CA ALA A 96 2.99 56.74 42.97
C ALA A 96 2.98 57.77 44.11
N ASN A 97 2.03 57.69 45.04
CA ASN A 97 1.99 58.49 46.26
C ASN A 97 2.75 57.84 47.44
N VAL A 98 3.42 56.72 47.19
CA VAL A 98 4.20 55.97 48.17
C VAL A 98 5.67 56.05 47.75
N SER A 99 6.60 56.29 48.69
CA SER A 99 8.01 56.47 48.34
C SER A 99 8.57 55.23 47.61
N GLU A 100 9.54 55.45 46.72
CA GLU A 100 10.13 54.39 45.88
C GLU A 100 10.73 53.25 46.73
N ASP A 101 11.20 53.57 47.93
CA ASP A 101 11.69 52.60 48.92
C ASP A 101 10.59 51.62 49.36
N LEU A 102 9.35 52.09 49.54
CA LEU A 102 8.24 51.22 49.93
C LEU A 102 7.85 50.28 48.78
N LYS A 103 7.94 50.71 47.51
CA LYS A 103 7.66 49.85 46.35
C LYS A 103 8.62 48.66 46.28
N VAL A 104 9.90 48.89 46.58
CA VAL A 104 10.92 47.83 46.66
C VAL A 104 10.58 46.86 47.80
N VAL A 105 10.16 47.37 48.96
CA VAL A 105 9.74 46.54 50.10
C VAL A 105 8.49 45.71 49.78
N VAL A 106 7.47 46.30 49.13
CA VAL A 106 6.24 45.59 48.71
C VAL A 106 6.59 44.46 47.73
N LYS A 107 7.46 44.73 46.76
CA LYS A 107 7.90 43.74 45.77
C LYS A 107 8.68 42.58 46.42
N ASN A 108 9.67 42.90 47.25
CA ASN A 108 10.44 41.89 47.98
C ASN A 108 9.57 41.04 48.91
N LEU A 109 8.55 41.62 49.54
CA LEU A 109 7.61 40.90 50.41
C LEU A 109 6.64 40.01 49.60
N ALA A 110 6.18 40.47 48.44
CA ALA A 110 5.36 39.67 47.52
C ALA A 110 6.13 38.46 46.96
N ASP A 111 7.42 38.62 46.67
CA ASP A 111 8.28 37.54 46.16
C ASP A 111 8.55 36.46 47.23
N THR A 112 8.59 36.83 48.51
CA THR A 112 8.98 35.93 49.62
C THR A 112 7.82 35.24 50.34
N VAL A 113 6.62 35.84 50.38
CA VAL A 113 5.52 35.36 51.24
C VAL A 113 4.30 34.93 50.41
N GLY A 114 3.69 33.78 50.72
CA GLY A 114 2.51 33.27 50.02
C GLY A 114 1.31 34.23 50.10
N PRO A 115 0.40 34.26 49.10
CA PRO A 115 -0.71 35.21 49.07
C PRO A 115 -1.66 35.03 50.27
N VAL A 116 -1.82 33.80 50.77
CA VAL A 116 -2.64 33.48 51.96
C VAL A 116 -2.00 34.03 53.24
N ASP A 117 -0.68 33.96 53.36
CA ASP A 117 0.07 34.43 54.53
C ASP A 117 0.09 35.96 54.62
N LEU A 118 0.10 36.65 53.47
CA LEU A 118 -0.05 38.11 53.37
C LEU A 118 -1.43 38.59 53.82
N SER A 119 -2.51 37.90 53.44
CA SER A 119 -3.86 38.20 53.92
C SER A 119 -4.05 37.90 55.42
N LEU A 120 -3.37 36.89 55.97
CA LEU A 120 -3.37 36.64 57.41
C LEU A 120 -2.59 37.72 58.19
N ALA A 121 -1.49 38.22 57.63
CA ALA A 121 -0.70 39.29 58.23
C ALA A 121 -1.48 40.62 58.33
N GLN A 122 -2.40 40.90 57.38
CA GLN A 122 -3.27 42.09 57.44
C GLN A 122 -4.16 42.15 58.69
N LEU A 123 -4.60 40.99 59.21
CA LEU A 123 -5.49 40.94 60.38
C LEU A 123 -4.79 41.34 61.69
N HIS A 124 -3.46 41.32 61.74
CA HIS A 124 -2.68 41.56 62.96
C HIS A 124 -1.98 42.92 63.02
N ILE A 125 -1.95 43.68 61.92
CA ILE A 125 -1.25 44.97 61.87
C ILE A 125 -2.24 46.11 62.11
N ARG A 126 -2.02 46.91 63.17
CA ARG A 126 -2.86 48.08 63.53
C ARG A 126 -2.54 49.36 62.74
N ASP A 127 -1.49 49.33 61.93
CA ASP A 127 -1.07 50.45 61.08
C ASP A 127 -1.77 50.38 59.72
N GLU A 128 -2.60 51.39 59.43
CA GLU A 128 -3.36 51.51 58.18
C GLU A 128 -2.46 51.50 56.94
N SER A 129 -1.23 52.03 57.08
CA SER A 129 -0.24 52.11 55.99
C SER A 129 0.28 50.72 55.62
N ALA A 130 0.55 49.89 56.63
CA ALA A 130 1.03 48.53 56.45
C ALA A 130 -0.06 47.59 55.91
N GLN A 131 -1.34 47.81 56.26
CA GLN A 131 -2.46 47.08 55.66
C GLN A 131 -2.60 47.36 54.17
N LYS A 132 -2.43 48.64 53.74
CA LYS A 132 -2.44 49.03 52.32
C LYS A 132 -1.28 48.41 51.54
N VAL A 133 -0.09 48.33 52.14
CA VAL A 133 1.09 47.67 51.55
C VAL A 133 0.87 46.17 51.38
N ALA A 134 0.37 45.48 52.41
CA ALA A 134 0.06 44.06 52.31
C ALA A 134 -1.06 43.77 51.30
N ALA A 135 -2.06 44.65 51.19
CA ALA A 135 -3.11 44.56 50.18
C ALA A 135 -2.53 44.68 48.76
N ALA A 136 -1.67 45.68 48.53
CA ALA A 136 -1.02 45.88 47.25
C ALA A 136 -0.11 44.69 46.86
N ALA A 137 0.65 44.13 47.81
CA ALA A 137 1.46 42.94 47.60
C ALA A 137 0.61 41.71 47.22
N ALA A 138 -0.51 41.50 47.90
CA ALA A 138 -1.43 40.41 47.58
C ALA A 138 -2.06 40.55 46.19
N VAL A 139 -2.46 41.77 45.80
CA VAL A 139 -3.02 42.04 44.46
C VAL A 139 -1.97 41.83 43.37
N LEU A 140 -0.72 42.29 43.56
CA LEU A 140 0.36 42.05 42.59
C LEU A 140 0.65 40.56 42.40
N LYS A 141 0.67 39.79 43.50
CA LYS A 141 0.89 38.34 43.44
C LYS A 141 -0.25 37.60 42.75
N LEU A 142 -1.50 38.00 42.99
CA LEU A 142 -2.65 37.48 42.27
C LEU A 142 -2.60 37.84 40.78
N GLN A 143 -2.19 39.06 40.44
CA GLN A 143 -2.05 39.47 39.03
C GLN A 143 -0.97 38.64 38.31
N GLN A 144 0.18 38.42 38.95
CA GLN A 144 1.23 37.54 38.42
C GLN A 144 0.71 36.11 38.21
N GLY A 145 -0.02 35.55 39.18
CA GLY A 145 -0.62 34.22 39.02
C GLY A 145 -1.66 34.13 37.89
N VAL A 146 -2.40 35.22 37.64
CA VAL A 146 -3.34 35.29 36.49
C VAL A 146 -2.59 35.34 35.16
N GLU A 147 -1.49 36.10 35.08
CA GLU A 147 -0.65 36.17 33.88
C GLU A 147 0.06 34.84 33.60
N GLU A 148 0.57 34.17 34.63
CA GLU A 148 1.16 32.82 34.53
C GLU A 148 0.13 31.81 34.04
N ASN A 149 -1.06 31.75 34.65
CA ASN A 149 -2.14 30.85 34.23
C ASN A 149 -2.63 31.15 32.80
N ALA A 150 -2.71 32.44 32.41
CA ALA A 150 -3.04 32.82 31.03
C ALA A 150 -1.96 32.38 30.04
N SER A 151 -0.68 32.42 30.43
CA SER A 151 0.42 31.93 29.60
C SER A 151 0.40 30.41 29.44
N GLU A 152 0.10 29.67 30.52
CA GLU A 152 -0.10 28.23 30.49
C GLU A 152 -1.28 27.84 29.60
N GLN A 153 -2.41 28.54 29.72
CA GLN A 153 -3.59 28.28 28.89
C GLN A 153 -3.32 28.57 27.40
N ARG A 154 -2.55 29.62 27.07
CA ARG A 154 -2.09 29.87 25.70
C ARG A 154 -1.19 28.76 25.19
N MET A 155 -0.26 28.27 26.01
CA MET A 155 0.63 27.17 25.65
C MET A 155 -0.16 25.87 25.41
N LEU A 156 -1.11 25.54 26.29
CA LEU A 156 -1.98 24.37 26.13
C LEU A 156 -2.83 24.48 24.86
N SER A 157 -3.38 25.66 24.57
CA SER A 157 -4.16 25.89 23.34
C SER A 157 -3.30 25.71 22.08
N ALA A 158 -2.07 26.25 22.09
CA ALA A 158 -1.13 26.08 20.99
C ALA A 158 -0.67 24.61 20.83
N MET A 159 -0.53 23.88 21.93
CA MET A 159 -0.22 22.45 21.89
C MET A 159 -1.39 21.66 21.31
N GLN A 160 -2.62 21.97 21.72
CA GLN A 160 -3.83 21.35 21.18
C GLN A 160 -3.97 21.59 19.67
N GLU A 161 -3.78 22.82 19.21
CA GLU A 161 -3.84 23.16 17.78
C GLU A 161 -2.81 22.37 16.96
N ARG A 162 -1.58 22.20 17.47
CA ARG A 162 -0.56 21.35 16.83
C ARG A 162 -1.00 19.88 16.77
N THR A 163 -1.57 19.35 17.86
CA THR A 163 -2.06 17.96 17.85
C THR A 163 -3.22 17.76 16.89
N GLU A 164 -4.11 18.74 16.74
CA GLU A 164 -5.21 18.71 15.78
C GLU A 164 -4.72 18.83 14.33
N GLU A 165 -3.67 19.60 14.09
CA GLU A 165 -3.00 19.65 12.78
C GLU A 165 -2.32 18.31 12.43
N ASP A 166 -1.61 17.69 13.37
CA ASP A 166 -0.99 16.38 13.17
C ASP A 166 -2.02 15.30 12.86
N VAL A 167 -3.17 15.30 13.57
CA VAL A 167 -4.29 14.39 13.30
C VAL A 167 -4.85 14.62 11.89
N ARG A 168 -5.08 15.88 11.49
CA ARG A 168 -5.56 16.20 10.13
C ARG A 168 -4.57 15.74 9.05
N ASN A 169 -3.27 15.95 9.27
CA ASN A 169 -2.23 15.49 8.36
C ASN A 169 -2.20 13.96 8.26
N GLN A 170 -2.34 13.26 9.39
CA GLN A 170 -2.41 11.80 9.42
C GLN A 170 -3.66 11.27 8.73
N GLU A 171 -4.82 11.89 8.94
CA GLU A 171 -6.06 11.55 8.25
C GLU A 171 -5.94 11.75 6.74
N GLY A 172 -5.32 12.85 6.30
CA GLY A 172 -5.04 13.11 4.89
C GLY A 172 -4.12 12.05 4.26
N TRP A 173 -3.04 11.68 4.97
CA TRP A 173 -2.14 10.62 4.54
C TRP A 173 -2.86 9.27 4.45
N ASN A 174 -3.64 8.91 5.47
CA ASN A 174 -4.45 7.69 5.51
C ASN A 174 -5.48 7.64 4.37
N ALA A 175 -6.18 8.74 4.09
CA ALA A 175 -7.12 8.84 2.97
C ALA A 175 -6.41 8.62 1.63
N SER A 176 -5.20 9.16 1.46
CA SER A 176 -4.40 8.95 0.24
C SER A 176 -3.97 7.50 0.04
N ILE A 177 -3.72 6.77 1.14
CA ILE A 177 -3.36 5.35 1.10
C ILE A 177 -4.58 4.52 0.76
N ARG A 178 -5.73 4.76 1.41
CA ARG A 178 -6.98 4.05 1.09
C ARG A 178 -7.32 4.18 -0.39
N LYS A 179 -7.24 5.39 -0.93
CA LYS A 179 -7.51 5.63 -2.36
C LYS A 179 -6.55 4.87 -3.29
N ARG A 180 -5.27 4.76 -2.93
CA ARG A 180 -4.30 3.96 -3.69
C ARG A 180 -4.60 2.47 -3.61
N LEU A 181 -4.88 1.96 -2.42
CA LEU A 181 -5.26 0.57 -2.22
C LEU A 181 -6.53 0.21 -2.99
N GLU A 182 -7.56 1.06 -2.98
CA GLU A 182 -8.77 0.88 -3.76
C GLU A 182 -8.49 0.81 -5.26
N ALA A 183 -7.64 1.72 -5.78
CA ALA A 183 -7.24 1.70 -7.18
C ALA A 183 -6.43 0.44 -7.55
N ASP A 184 -5.52 0.01 -6.68
CA ASP A 184 -4.71 -1.19 -6.88
C ASP A 184 -5.57 -2.46 -6.83
N MET A 185 -6.56 -2.53 -5.93
CA MET A 185 -7.52 -3.64 -5.87
C MET A 185 -8.39 -3.70 -7.13
N ALA A 186 -8.92 -2.56 -7.59
CA ALA A 186 -9.71 -2.50 -8.82
C ALA A 186 -8.87 -2.89 -10.05
N ALA A 187 -7.60 -2.48 -10.11
CA ALA A 187 -6.69 -2.89 -11.17
C ALA A 187 -6.40 -4.40 -11.15
N LEU A 188 -6.24 -4.98 -9.96
CA LEU A 188 -6.04 -6.41 -9.78
C LEU A 188 -7.28 -7.21 -10.19
N GLU A 189 -8.47 -6.76 -9.80
CA GLU A 189 -9.75 -7.37 -10.16
C GLU A 189 -9.91 -7.42 -11.68
N ASN A 190 -9.76 -6.28 -12.37
CA ASN A 190 -9.82 -6.21 -13.83
C ASN A 190 -8.81 -7.15 -14.50
N HIS A 191 -7.57 -7.23 -13.99
CA HIS A 191 -6.55 -8.12 -14.55
C HIS A 191 -6.90 -9.61 -14.33
N MET A 192 -7.57 -9.96 -13.23
CA MET A 192 -8.02 -11.32 -12.98
C MET A 192 -9.18 -11.70 -13.90
N ASP A 193 -10.11 -10.78 -14.15
CA ASP A 193 -11.21 -10.95 -15.10
C ASP A 193 -10.67 -11.17 -16.53
N GLU A 194 -9.76 -10.31 -17.00
CA GLU A 194 -9.12 -10.47 -18.31
C GLU A 194 -8.44 -11.84 -18.46
N ARG A 195 -7.80 -12.33 -17.40
CA ARG A 195 -7.18 -13.67 -17.42
C ARG A 195 -8.22 -14.78 -17.41
N ALA A 196 -9.33 -14.62 -16.69
CA ALA A 196 -10.42 -15.57 -16.66
C ALA A 196 -11.04 -15.72 -18.06
N ASP A 197 -11.29 -14.60 -18.76
CA ASP A 197 -11.80 -14.59 -20.13
C ASP A 197 -10.88 -15.35 -21.08
N VAL A 198 -9.56 -15.13 -21.00
CA VAL A 198 -8.58 -15.86 -21.81
C VAL A 198 -8.59 -17.36 -21.51
N PHE A 199 -8.77 -17.75 -20.25
CA PHE A 199 -8.90 -19.16 -19.88
C PHE A 199 -10.19 -19.78 -20.44
N GLU A 200 -11.31 -19.08 -20.35
CA GLU A 200 -12.59 -19.52 -20.90
C GLU A 200 -12.49 -19.73 -22.43
N MET A 201 -11.91 -18.78 -23.16
CA MET A 201 -11.66 -18.91 -24.60
C MET A 201 -10.81 -20.15 -24.94
N ARG A 202 -9.77 -20.43 -24.13
CA ARG A 202 -8.92 -21.61 -24.32
C ARG A 202 -9.68 -22.91 -24.04
N LEU A 203 -10.50 -22.95 -23.00
CA LEU A 203 -11.33 -24.11 -22.68
C LEU A 203 -12.34 -24.39 -23.78
N ASN A 204 -13.00 -23.36 -24.30
CA ASN A 204 -13.91 -23.49 -25.46
C ASN A 204 -13.18 -24.06 -26.68
N ALA A 205 -11.96 -23.59 -26.98
CA ALA A 205 -11.15 -24.14 -28.07
C ALA A 205 -10.76 -25.61 -27.82
N PHE A 206 -10.47 -26.00 -26.58
CA PHE A 206 -10.21 -27.40 -26.22
C PHE A 206 -11.45 -28.28 -26.41
N GLU A 207 -12.62 -27.81 -25.98
CA GLU A 207 -13.89 -28.50 -26.15
C GLU A 207 -14.19 -28.77 -27.63
N MET A 208 -14.04 -27.75 -28.49
CA MET A 208 -14.20 -27.92 -29.94
C MET A 208 -13.26 -28.99 -30.51
N ARG A 209 -12.00 -29.03 -30.05
CA ARG A 209 -11.02 -30.03 -30.49
C ARG A 209 -11.38 -31.43 -30.02
N LEU A 210 -11.86 -31.57 -28.78
CA LEU A 210 -12.33 -32.85 -28.25
C LEU A 210 -13.55 -33.36 -29.01
N ASN A 211 -14.51 -32.49 -29.34
CA ASN A 211 -15.65 -32.84 -30.18
C ASN A 211 -15.21 -33.33 -31.56
N ALA A 212 -14.26 -32.64 -32.20
CA ALA A 212 -13.70 -33.08 -33.48
C ALA A 212 -12.97 -34.44 -33.38
N MET A 213 -12.26 -34.70 -32.27
CA MET A 213 -11.65 -36.01 -32.01
C MET A 213 -12.71 -37.09 -31.82
N GLY A 214 -13.80 -36.81 -31.10
CA GLY A 214 -14.93 -37.73 -30.93
C GLY A 214 -15.53 -38.14 -32.28
N MET A 215 -15.78 -37.18 -33.17
CA MET A 215 -16.27 -37.47 -34.53
C MET A 215 -15.32 -38.36 -35.32
N ARG A 216 -14.01 -38.14 -35.21
CA ARG A 216 -13.00 -38.97 -35.89
C ARG A 216 -12.94 -40.38 -35.33
N LEU A 217 -13.07 -40.55 -34.02
CA LEU A 217 -13.11 -41.87 -33.38
C LEU A 217 -14.35 -42.64 -33.81
N ASN A 218 -15.53 -42.01 -33.83
CA ASN A 218 -16.76 -42.64 -34.34
C ASN A 218 -16.61 -43.08 -35.81
N ALA A 219 -15.95 -42.26 -36.64
CA ALA A 219 -15.68 -42.63 -38.03
C ALA A 219 -14.70 -43.82 -38.15
N ILE A 220 -13.73 -43.94 -37.25
CA ILE A 220 -12.82 -45.09 -37.18
C ILE A 220 -13.58 -46.33 -36.73
N GLU A 221 -14.40 -46.22 -35.69
CA GLU A 221 -15.24 -47.31 -35.18
C GLU A 221 -16.13 -47.87 -36.29
N ASN A 222 -16.85 -47.01 -37.02
CA ASN A 222 -17.68 -47.45 -38.14
C ASN A 222 -16.89 -48.18 -39.24
N ARG A 223 -15.65 -47.76 -39.51
CA ARG A 223 -14.77 -48.45 -40.48
C ARG A 223 -14.28 -49.79 -39.96
N VAL A 224 -13.98 -49.90 -38.67
CA VAL A 224 -13.57 -51.16 -38.04
C VAL A 224 -14.73 -52.15 -38.06
N ASN A 225 -15.95 -51.72 -37.70
CA ASN A 225 -17.15 -52.56 -37.76
C ASN A 225 -17.40 -53.06 -39.20
N ALA A 226 -17.31 -52.18 -40.20
CA ALA A 226 -17.44 -52.59 -41.60
C ALA A 226 -16.33 -53.58 -42.05
N MET A 227 -15.12 -53.46 -41.51
CA MET A 227 -14.05 -54.43 -41.76
C MET A 227 -14.33 -55.78 -41.09
N GLU A 228 -14.82 -55.76 -39.84
CA GLU A 228 -15.21 -56.95 -39.10
C GLU A 228 -16.31 -57.72 -39.85
N ASP A 229 -17.37 -57.03 -40.29
CA ASP A 229 -18.43 -57.61 -41.12
C ASP A 229 -17.88 -58.25 -42.41
N MET A 230 -16.95 -57.58 -43.10
CA MET A 230 -16.32 -58.15 -44.30
C MET A 230 -15.48 -59.39 -44.00
N PHE A 231 -14.77 -59.41 -42.87
CA PHE A 231 -13.99 -60.57 -42.46
C PHE A 231 -14.90 -61.75 -42.08
N GLU A 232 -15.95 -61.51 -41.32
CA GLU A 232 -16.92 -62.53 -40.94
C GLU A 232 -17.57 -63.16 -42.16
N ASN A 233 -18.05 -62.35 -43.11
CA ASN A 233 -18.59 -62.84 -44.39
C ASN A 233 -17.59 -63.69 -45.19
N ARG A 234 -16.31 -63.29 -45.24
CA ARG A 234 -15.27 -64.05 -45.94
C ARG A 234 -14.97 -65.38 -45.24
N VAL A 235 -14.94 -65.39 -43.92
CA VAL A 235 -14.74 -66.60 -43.12
C VAL A 235 -15.91 -67.56 -43.32
N SER A 236 -17.15 -67.10 -43.20
CA SER A 236 -18.34 -67.94 -43.45
C SER A 236 -18.34 -68.53 -44.86
N ALA A 237 -17.98 -67.75 -45.89
CA ALA A 237 -17.88 -68.26 -47.26
C ALA A 237 -16.77 -69.32 -47.43
N LEU A 238 -15.66 -69.21 -46.69
CA LEU A 238 -14.61 -70.23 -46.69
C LEU A 238 -15.04 -71.49 -45.95
N GLU A 239 -15.72 -71.35 -44.81
CA GLU A 239 -16.30 -72.47 -44.05
C GLU A 239 -17.30 -73.25 -44.90
N GLU A 240 -18.18 -72.57 -45.64
CA GLU A 240 -19.12 -73.21 -46.57
C GLU A 240 -18.41 -74.00 -47.67
N ARG A 241 -17.36 -73.43 -48.27
CA ARG A 241 -16.54 -74.12 -49.30
C ARG A 241 -15.87 -75.35 -48.73
N PHE A 242 -15.25 -75.23 -47.56
CA PHE A 242 -14.59 -76.34 -46.88
C PHE A 242 -15.57 -77.46 -46.54
N ASN A 243 -16.75 -77.11 -46.02
CA ASN A 243 -17.81 -78.07 -45.72
C ASN A 243 -18.30 -78.81 -46.98
N ARG A 244 -18.40 -78.10 -48.11
CA ARG A 244 -18.75 -78.70 -49.41
C ARG A 244 -17.67 -79.68 -49.88
N GLU A 245 -16.41 -79.27 -49.89
CA GLU A 245 -15.29 -80.14 -50.28
C GLU A 245 -15.19 -81.38 -49.38
N LEU A 246 -15.40 -81.21 -48.07
CA LEU A 246 -15.44 -82.32 -47.12
C LEU A 246 -16.59 -83.29 -47.43
N ALA A 247 -17.76 -82.78 -47.81
CA ALA A 247 -18.89 -83.61 -48.22
C ALA A 247 -18.61 -84.36 -49.53
N GLU A 248 -18.01 -83.70 -50.52
CA GLU A 248 -17.58 -84.31 -51.79
C GLU A 248 -16.55 -85.42 -51.56
N MET A 249 -15.52 -85.16 -50.74
CA MET A 249 -14.53 -86.18 -50.37
C MET A 249 -15.19 -87.38 -49.66
N LYS A 250 -16.10 -87.14 -48.71
CA LYS A 250 -16.84 -88.22 -48.04
C LYS A 250 -17.64 -89.06 -49.05
N ALA A 251 -18.30 -88.42 -50.02
CA ALA A 251 -19.05 -89.11 -51.07
C ALA A 251 -18.13 -89.96 -51.97
N LEU A 252 -16.96 -89.43 -52.36
CA LEU A 252 -15.96 -90.18 -53.14
C LEU A 252 -15.44 -91.40 -52.38
N VAL A 253 -15.12 -91.25 -51.09
CA VAL A 253 -14.68 -92.35 -50.24
C VAL A 253 -15.77 -93.44 -50.14
N LEU A 254 -17.02 -93.06 -49.93
CA LEU A 254 -18.15 -94.00 -49.90
C LEU A 254 -18.32 -94.73 -51.24
N HIS A 255 -18.19 -94.02 -52.36
CA HIS A 255 -18.26 -94.61 -53.70
C HIS A 255 -17.12 -95.62 -53.94
N LEU A 256 -15.89 -95.29 -53.58
CA LEU A 256 -14.73 -96.19 -53.70
C LEU A 256 -14.87 -97.44 -52.83
N VAL A 257 -15.31 -97.29 -51.59
CA VAL A 257 -15.56 -98.43 -50.69
C VAL A 257 -16.69 -99.33 -51.21
N GLY A 258 -17.76 -98.73 -51.77
CA GLY A 258 -18.88 -99.46 -52.38
C GLY A 258 -18.48 -100.24 -53.64
N GLN A 259 -17.66 -99.66 -54.52
CA GLN A 259 -17.16 -100.36 -55.72
C GLN A 259 -16.27 -101.56 -55.37
N GLY A 260 -15.47 -101.47 -54.30
CA GLY A 260 -14.63 -102.58 -53.84
C GLY A 260 -15.42 -103.82 -53.41
N HIS A 261 -16.60 -103.66 -52.81
CA HIS A 261 -17.44 -104.79 -52.36
C HIS A 261 -18.13 -105.53 -53.51
N ASN A 262 -18.45 -104.85 -54.63
CA ASN A 262 -19.10 -105.48 -55.78
C ASN A 262 -18.14 -106.27 -56.69
N ALA A 263 -16.82 -106.04 -56.58
CA ALA A 263 -15.83 -106.74 -57.39
C ALA A 263 -15.40 -108.10 -56.80
N THR A 264 -15.81 -108.42 -55.57
CA THR A 264 -15.38 -109.62 -54.83
C THR A 264 -16.48 -110.64 -54.55
N ASN A 265 -17.72 -110.38 -55.00
CA ASN A 265 -18.83 -111.35 -55.01
C ASN A 265 -19.09 -111.84 -56.43
#